data_AF-A0A6B3PC52-F1
#
_entry.id   AF-A0A6B3PC52-F1
#
_cell.length_a   1.000
_cell.length_b   1.000
_cell.length_c   1.000
_cell.angle_alpha   90.00
_cell.angle_beta   90.00
_cell.angle_gamma   90.00
#
_symmetry.space_group_name_H-M   'P 1'
#
loop_
_entity.id
_entity.type
_entity.pdbx_description
1 polymer ?
#
loop_
_entity_poly.entity_id
_entity_poly.type
_entity_poly.pdbx_seq_one_letter_code
_entity_poly.pdbx_strand_id
1 'polypeptide(L)'
;MLEENEIVYEILQEKDLEQTINCLVDVFPSSEPMFRSLKVTSSDFYPFAETICEKAVAEGLSHIAKNSVTSEVAGFIISDNLSSEFYEEISKNIPQKFEIFSQVLKELHRKY
;
A
#
# COMPACT_ATOMS: atom_id res chain seq x y z
N MET A 1 -12.18 -5.03 -16.35
CA MET A 1 -13.02 -3.87 -15.98
C MET A 1 -14.35 -4.43 -15.52
N LEU A 2 -14.64 -4.29 -14.23
CA LEU A 2 -15.96 -4.57 -13.65
C LEU A 2 -16.52 -3.24 -13.18
N GLU A 3 -17.83 -3.02 -13.35
CA GLU A 3 -18.49 -1.78 -12.93
C GLU A 3 -19.69 -2.10 -12.04
N GLU A 4 -19.75 -1.49 -10.87
CA GLU A 4 -20.86 -1.62 -9.93
C GLU A 4 -21.00 -0.33 -9.13
N ASN A 5 -22.23 0.19 -8.98
CA ASN A 5 -22.52 1.40 -8.19
C ASN A 5 -21.60 2.60 -8.49
N GLU A 6 -21.38 2.92 -9.77
CA GLU A 6 -20.49 4.02 -10.21
C GLU A 6 -19.01 3.83 -9.82
N ILE A 7 -18.61 2.60 -9.48
CA ILE A 7 -17.22 2.23 -9.23
C ILE A 7 -16.73 1.28 -10.32
N VAL A 8 -15.61 1.64 -10.94
CA VAL A 8 -14.89 0.83 -11.91
C VAL A 8 -13.70 0.16 -11.24
N TYR A 9 -13.62 -1.15 -11.33
CA TYR A 9 -12.52 -1.96 -10.82
C TYR A 9 -11.55 -2.32 -11.95
N GLU A 10 -10.28 -1.97 -11.75
CA GLU A 10 -9.19 -2.15 -12.71
C GLU A 10 -7.93 -2.68 -12.01
N ILE A 11 -7.02 -3.28 -12.76
CA ILE A 11 -5.66 -3.55 -12.28
C ILE A 11 -4.97 -2.18 -12.10
N LEU A 12 -4.21 -2.01 -11.03
CA LEU A 12 -3.41 -0.80 -10.80
C LEU A 12 -2.43 -0.59 -11.97
N GLN A 13 -2.39 0.60 -12.55
CA GLN A 13 -1.48 0.98 -13.65
C GLN A 13 -0.69 2.23 -13.28
N GLU A 14 0.40 2.50 -14.01
CA GLU A 14 1.28 3.65 -13.79
C GLU A 14 0.52 4.99 -13.79
N LYS A 15 -0.49 5.14 -14.66
CA LYS A 15 -1.34 6.33 -14.73
C LYS A 15 -2.13 6.62 -13.45
N ASP A 16 -2.37 5.61 -12.62
CA ASP A 16 -3.17 5.69 -11.40
C ASP A 16 -2.29 5.72 -10.13
N LEU A 17 -0.95 5.71 -10.30
CA LEU A 17 0.04 5.55 -9.23
C LEU A 17 -0.06 6.65 -8.17
N GLU A 18 0.04 7.92 -8.58
CA GLU A 18 0.03 9.07 -7.65
C GLU A 18 -1.26 9.13 -6.82
N GLN A 19 -2.41 8.91 -7.45
CA GLN A 19 -3.69 8.90 -6.74
C GLN A 19 -3.79 7.73 -5.75
N THR A 20 -3.24 6.57 -6.10
CA THR A 20 -3.22 5.41 -5.21
C THR A 20 -2.30 5.65 -4.02
N ILE A 21 -1.12 6.24 -4.22
CA ILE A 21 -0.20 6.63 -3.14
C ILE A 21 -0.90 7.62 -2.20
N ASN A 22 -1.54 8.65 -2.73
CA ASN A 22 -2.26 9.64 -1.91
C ASN A 22 -3.40 9.00 -1.12
N CYS A 23 -4.23 8.16 -1.76
CA CYS A 23 -5.29 7.41 -1.09
C CYS A 23 -4.76 6.55 0.06
N LEU A 24 -3.64 5.85 -0.16
CA LEU A 24 -2.98 5.02 0.85
C LEU A 24 -2.43 5.87 2.00
N VAL A 25 -1.76 6.99 1.70
CA VAL A 25 -1.13 7.89 2.67
C VAL A 25 -2.13 8.68 3.51
N ASP A 26 -3.29 9.02 2.96
CA ASP A 26 -4.34 9.75 3.66
C ASP A 26 -5.07 8.88 4.69
N VAL A 27 -5.23 7.59 4.40
CA VAL A 27 -6.05 6.68 5.22
C VAL A 27 -5.22 5.84 6.18
N PHE A 28 -4.13 5.22 5.70
CA PHE A 28 -3.45 4.15 6.43
C PHE A 28 -2.80 4.60 7.75
N PRO A 29 -2.04 5.71 7.81
CA PRO A 29 -1.38 6.14 9.05
C PRO A 29 -2.35 6.42 10.20
N SER A 30 -3.57 6.87 9.89
CA SER A 30 -4.60 7.21 10.87
C SER A 30 -5.50 6.04 11.24
N SER A 31 -5.61 5.03 10.37
CA SER A 31 -6.59 3.94 10.49
C SER A 31 -5.98 2.59 10.85
N GLU A 32 -4.76 2.29 10.38
CA GLU A 32 -4.11 1.02 10.73
C GLU A 32 -3.68 1.03 12.21
N PRO A 33 -4.04 -0.01 13.00
CA PRO A 33 -3.82 -0.01 14.45
C PRO A 33 -2.39 0.27 14.90
N MET A 34 -1.38 -0.37 14.30
CA MET A 34 0.01 -0.22 14.73
C MET A 34 0.57 1.15 14.36
N PHE A 35 0.30 1.64 13.16
CA PHE A 35 0.70 2.95 12.67
C PHE A 35 0.10 4.07 13.51
N ARG A 36 -1.20 3.95 13.82
CA ARG A 36 -1.88 4.90 14.71
C ARG A 36 -1.27 4.88 16.11
N SER A 37 -1.00 3.70 16.67
CA SER A 37 -0.36 3.57 18.00
C SER A 37 1.05 4.14 18.05
N LEU A 38 1.81 4.01 16.96
CA LEU A 38 3.17 4.53 16.81
C LEU A 38 3.21 6.00 16.36
N LYS A 39 2.05 6.63 16.15
CA LYS A 39 1.91 8.02 15.67
C LYS A 39 2.69 8.25 14.37
N VAL A 40 2.61 7.28 13.45
CA VAL A 40 3.14 7.45 12.09
C VAL A 40 2.33 8.55 11.41
N THR A 41 3.00 9.53 10.82
CA THR A 41 2.35 10.58 10.03
C THR A 41 2.36 10.22 8.55
N SER A 42 1.52 10.89 7.76
CA SER A 42 1.51 10.76 6.30
C SER A 42 2.89 10.99 5.68
N SER A 43 3.63 12.01 6.14
CA SER A 43 4.98 12.28 5.64
C SER A 43 6.00 11.19 5.98
N ASP A 44 5.82 10.50 7.11
CA ASP A 44 6.68 9.37 7.46
C ASP A 44 6.41 8.15 6.59
N PHE A 45 5.15 7.97 6.19
CA PHE A 45 4.70 6.79 5.46
C PHE A 45 4.86 6.92 3.94
N TYR A 46 4.82 8.15 3.41
CA TYR A 46 4.84 8.40 1.97
C TYR A 46 5.96 7.65 1.22
N PRO A 47 7.25 7.66 1.66
CA PRO A 47 8.30 6.96 0.92
C PRO A 47 8.05 5.44 0.81
N PHE A 48 7.47 4.86 1.85
CA PHE A 48 7.13 3.43 1.85
C PHE A 48 5.89 3.16 0.99
N ALA A 49 4.88 4.03 1.05
CA ALA A 49 3.70 3.94 0.20
C ALA A 49 4.06 4.03 -1.30
N GLU A 50 4.96 4.94 -1.66
CA GLU A 50 5.50 5.10 -3.01
C GLU A 50 6.18 3.82 -3.49
N THR A 51 7.16 3.31 -2.73
CA THR A 51 7.88 2.06 -3.06
C THR A 51 6.93 0.87 -3.25
N ILE A 52 5.93 0.74 -2.37
CA ILE A 52 4.95 -0.35 -2.47
C ILE A 52 4.08 -0.20 -3.71
N CYS A 53 3.59 1.00 -4.01
CA CYS A 53 2.71 1.21 -5.14
C CYS A 53 3.45 1.05 -6.47
N GLU A 54 4.71 1.47 -6.57
CA GLU A 54 5.56 1.24 -7.73
C GLU A 54 5.74 -0.25 -8.02
N LYS A 55 6.05 -1.04 -6.98
CA LYS A 55 6.07 -2.50 -7.12
C LYS A 55 4.73 -3.08 -7.53
N ALA A 56 3.65 -2.62 -6.90
CA ALA A 56 2.31 -3.11 -7.16
C ALA A 56 1.90 -2.92 -8.62
N VAL A 57 2.31 -1.80 -9.25
CA VAL A 57 2.19 -1.57 -10.70
C VAL A 57 3.03 -2.58 -11.47
N ALA A 58 4.32 -2.74 -11.12
CA ALA A 58 5.24 -3.61 -11.84
C ALA A 58 4.81 -5.10 -11.82
N GLU A 59 4.21 -5.56 -10.73
CA GLU A 59 3.75 -6.95 -10.60
C GLU A 59 2.39 -7.21 -11.28
N GLY A 60 1.56 -6.19 -11.45
CA GLY A 60 0.26 -6.31 -12.11
C GLY A 60 -0.75 -7.18 -11.34
N LEU A 61 -0.57 -7.35 -10.02
CA LEU A 61 -1.46 -8.15 -9.16
C LEU A 61 -2.44 -7.30 -8.33
N SER A 62 -2.14 -6.01 -8.22
CA SER A 62 -2.90 -5.08 -7.38
C SER A 62 -4.07 -4.46 -8.15
N HIS A 63 -5.12 -4.10 -7.42
CA HIS A 63 -6.36 -3.60 -8.00
C HIS A 63 -6.73 -2.24 -7.40
N ILE A 64 -7.41 -1.41 -8.19
CA ILE A 64 -7.97 -0.14 -7.78
C ILE A 64 -9.48 -0.11 -8.05
N ALA A 65 -10.16 0.68 -7.24
CA ALA A 65 -11.55 1.05 -7.40
C ALA A 65 -11.61 2.54 -7.71
N LYS A 66 -12.19 2.92 -8.85
CA LYS A 66 -12.28 4.31 -9.32
C LYS A 66 -13.72 4.75 -9.42
N ASN A 67 -14.00 5.99 -9.04
CA ASN A 67 -15.29 6.61 -9.35
C ASN A 67 -15.43 6.76 -10.86
N SER A 68 -16.51 6.28 -11.46
CA SER A 68 -16.72 6.27 -12.91
C SER A 68 -16.91 7.68 -13.50
N VAL A 69 -17.33 8.64 -12.68
CA VAL A 69 -17.60 10.04 -13.07
C VAL A 69 -16.35 10.90 -12.94
N THR A 70 -15.67 10.86 -11.79
CA THR A 70 -14.49 11.71 -11.52
C THR A 70 -13.18 11.06 -11.96
N SER A 71 -13.19 9.75 -12.22
CA SER A 71 -12.00 8.92 -12.44
C SER A 71 -11.02 8.89 -11.26
N GLU A 72 -11.44 9.37 -10.09
CA GLU A 72 -10.62 9.39 -8.88
C GLU A 72 -10.53 8.00 -8.25
N VAL A 73 -9.35 7.64 -7.72
CA VAL A 73 -9.17 6.42 -6.94
C VAL A 73 -9.90 6.53 -5.61
N ALA A 74 -10.92 5.69 -5.42
CA ALA A 74 -11.73 5.62 -4.20
C ALA A 74 -11.26 4.51 -3.24
N GLY A 75 -10.46 3.57 -3.71
CA GLY A 75 -9.91 2.49 -2.90
C GLY A 75 -8.97 1.60 -3.70
N PHE A 76 -8.25 0.73 -3.00
CA PHE A 76 -7.24 -0.14 -3.59
C PHE A 76 -7.07 -1.44 -2.81
N ILE A 77 -6.48 -2.43 -3.46
CA ILE A 77 -5.94 -3.65 -2.87
C ILE A 77 -4.51 -3.79 -3.37
N ILE A 78 -3.54 -3.76 -2.45
CA ILE A 78 -2.15 -4.08 -2.75
C ILE A 78 -1.96 -5.58 -2.53
N SER A 79 -1.52 -6.27 -3.58
CA SER A 79 -1.21 -7.70 -3.59
C SER A 79 0.26 -7.88 -3.92
N ASP A 80 0.89 -8.87 -3.28
CA ASP A 80 2.30 -9.19 -3.44
C ASP A 80 2.46 -10.68 -3.77
N ASN A 81 3.38 -11.00 -4.68
CA ASN A 81 3.90 -12.36 -4.79
C ASN A 81 5.04 -12.59 -3.77
N LEU A 82 4.69 -13.24 -2.66
CA LEU A 82 5.62 -13.56 -1.56
C LEU A 82 6.76 -14.52 -1.94
N SER A 83 6.77 -15.09 -3.16
CA SER A 83 7.93 -15.84 -3.65
C SER A 83 9.06 -14.95 -4.18
N SER A 84 8.87 -13.62 -4.21
CA SER A 84 9.85 -12.65 -4.71
C SER A 84 10.78 -12.13 -3.60
N GLU A 85 12.05 -11.82 -3.94
CA GLU A 85 13.08 -11.37 -2.99
C GLU A 85 12.97 -9.89 -2.58
N PHE A 86 11.87 -9.21 -2.92
CA PHE A 86 11.73 -7.75 -2.84
C PHE A 86 11.84 -7.15 -1.42
N TYR A 87 11.54 -7.93 -0.39
CA TYR A 87 11.51 -7.43 1.00
C TYR A 87 12.87 -6.97 1.52
N GLU A 88 13.99 -7.43 0.95
CA GLU A 88 15.32 -7.01 1.39
C GLU A 88 15.62 -5.55 1.02
N GLU A 89 15.11 -5.05 -0.11
CA GLU A 89 15.36 -3.67 -0.57
C GLU A 89 14.53 -2.63 0.19
N ILE A 90 13.25 -2.90 0.45
CA ILE A 90 12.39 -1.96 1.19
C ILE A 90 12.94 -1.71 2.60
N SER A 91 13.49 -2.75 3.24
CA SER A 91 13.93 -2.71 4.64
C SER A 91 14.98 -1.64 4.95
N LYS A 92 15.71 -1.15 3.94
CA LYS A 92 16.80 -0.18 4.11
C LYS A 92 16.34 1.27 4.26
N ASN A 93 15.13 1.60 3.84
CA ASN A 93 14.63 2.99 3.77
C ASN A 93 13.41 3.25 4.67
N ILE A 94 13.06 2.31 5.55
CA ILE A 94 11.88 2.44 6.40
C ILE A 94 12.23 3.21 7.69
N PRO A 95 11.43 4.20 8.12
CA PRO A 95 11.65 4.89 9.39
C PRO A 95 11.80 3.91 10.56
N GLN A 96 12.69 4.20 11.51
CA GLN A 96 13.01 3.30 12.64
C GLN A 96 11.76 2.82 13.41
N LYS A 97 10.70 3.64 13.49
CA LYS A 97 9.43 3.25 14.13
C LYS A 97 8.73 2.06 13.46
N PHE A 98 9.02 1.76 12.20
CA PHE A 98 8.49 0.62 11.46
C PHE A 98 9.31 -0.65 11.73
N GLU A 99 10.52 -0.54 12.32
CA GLU A 99 11.28 -1.72 12.74
C GLU A 99 10.51 -2.52 13.79
N ILE A 100 9.79 -1.85 14.69
CA ILE A 100 8.92 -2.49 15.69
C ILE A 100 7.86 -3.34 14.99
N PHE A 101 7.22 -2.79 13.97
CA PHE A 101 6.24 -3.51 13.14
C PHE A 101 6.88 -4.73 12.45
N SER A 102 8.04 -4.53 11.81
CA SER A 102 8.77 -5.62 11.14
C SER A 102 9.15 -6.74 12.10
N GLN A 103 9.60 -6.40 13.32
CA GLN A 103 9.95 -7.37 14.35
C GLN A 103 8.74 -8.19 14.79
N VAL A 104 7.61 -7.53 15.08
CA VAL A 104 6.36 -8.22 15.44
C VAL A 104 5.94 -9.20 14.36
N LEU A 105 5.93 -8.77 13.08
CA LEU A 105 5.57 -9.66 11.98
C LEU A 105 6.56 -10.83 11.81
N LYS A 106 7.87 -10.57 11.93
CA LYS A 106 8.90 -11.62 11.87
C LYS A 106 8.74 -12.65 12.98
N GLU A 107 8.46 -12.21 14.21
CA GLU A 107 8.23 -13.11 15.33
C GLU A 107 6.97 -13.95 15.15
N LEU A 108 5.88 -13.35 14.66
CA LEU A 108 4.65 -14.06 14.35
C LEU A 108 4.87 -15.11 13.25
N HIS A 109 5.56 -14.75 12.17
CA HIS A 109 5.86 -15.66 11.07
C HIS A 109 6.78 -16.82 11.48
N ARG A 110 7.73 -16.62 12.41
CA ARG A 110 8.56 -17.74 12.90
C ARG A 110 7.78 -18.75 13.73
N LYS A 111 6.63 -18.34 14.28
CA LYS A 111 5.85 -19.16 15.22
C LYS A 111 4.78 -20.02 14.52
N TYR A 112 4.39 -19.68 13.29
CA TYR A 112 3.33 -20.33 12.52
C TYR A 112 3.77 -20.57 11.08
#